data_AF-C1N1W2-F1
#
_entry.id   AF-C1N1W2-F1
#
_cell.length_a   1.000
_cell.length_b   1.000
_cell.length_c   1.000
_cell.angle_alpha   90.00
_cell.angle_beta   90.00
_cell.angle_gamma   90.00
#
_symmetry.space_group_name_H-M   'P 1'
#
loop_
_entity.id
_entity.type
_entity.pdbx_description
1 polymer ?
#
loop_
_entity_poly.entity_id
_entity_poly.type
_entity_poly.pdbx_seq_one_letter_code
_entity_poly.pdbx_strand_id
1 'polypeptide(L)'
;LFANGVGPQVPEAKAARSMKLLFTMVALRVVLAQEEGFGNECHDDPSYTELYDDLTTYLGKNPLNAGGDGEAWLRELMRHDKLHCRLAAVRLLEVRDVYASREFDWGEVRREALEDMEATRIAMLNEHL
;
A
#
# COMPACT_ATOMS: atom_id res chain seq x y z
N LEU A 1 -27.44 -12.38 3.30
CA LEU A 1 -27.36 -10.95 2.92
C LEU A 1 -26.56 -10.82 1.63
N PHE A 2 -27.03 -11.40 0.54
CA PHE A 2 -26.47 -11.24 -0.80
C PHE A 2 -27.61 -11.47 -1.78
N ALA A 3 -27.97 -10.46 -2.55
CA ALA A 3 -28.82 -10.62 -3.72
C ALA A 3 -28.57 -9.46 -4.68
N ASN A 4 -28.26 -9.83 -5.93
CA ASN A 4 -28.53 -9.07 -7.14
C ASN A 4 -27.69 -7.82 -7.40
N GLY A 5 -26.52 -8.03 -8.02
CA GLY A 5 -26.09 -7.32 -9.24
C GLY A 5 -25.68 -5.85 -9.17
N VAL A 6 -26.26 -5.06 -8.26
CA VAL A 6 -25.84 -3.72 -7.85
C VAL A 6 -26.32 -3.56 -6.41
N GLY A 7 -25.61 -4.19 -5.48
CA GLY A 7 -25.89 -4.14 -4.04
C GLY A 7 -24.80 -3.39 -3.26
N PRO A 8 -25.05 -2.98 -2.00
CA PRO A 8 -24.00 -2.48 -1.11
C PRO A 8 -22.84 -3.49 -1.11
N GLN A 9 -21.61 -3.00 -1.29
CA GLN A 9 -20.42 -3.84 -1.49
C GLN A 9 -20.39 -4.98 -0.47
N VAL A 10 -20.22 -6.20 -0.96
CA VAL A 10 -20.02 -7.36 -0.10
C VAL A 10 -18.80 -7.10 0.80
N PRO A 11 -18.85 -7.43 2.10
CA PRO A 11 -17.78 -7.09 3.05
C PRO A 11 -16.39 -7.51 2.57
N GLU A 12 -16.29 -8.65 1.89
CA GLU A 12 -15.07 -9.19 1.30
C GLU A 12 -14.51 -8.27 0.20
N ALA A 13 -15.37 -7.69 -0.63
CA ALA A 13 -14.96 -6.74 -1.66
C ALA A 13 -14.48 -5.41 -1.05
N LYS A 14 -15.10 -4.99 0.06
CA LYS A 14 -14.64 -3.82 0.81
C LYS A 14 -13.27 -4.09 1.45
N ALA A 15 -13.07 -5.26 2.06
CA ALA A 15 -11.78 -5.68 2.60
C ALA A 15 -10.71 -5.74 1.51
N ALA A 16 -11.01 -6.33 0.35
CA ALA A 16 -10.10 -6.39 -0.79
C ALA A 16 -9.68 -4.99 -1.31
N ARG A 17 -10.61 -4.01 -1.29
CA ARG A 17 -10.26 -2.61 -1.63
C ARG A 17 -9.30 -2.00 -0.62
N SER A 18 -9.52 -2.22 0.67
CA SER A 18 -8.59 -1.78 1.72
C SER A 18 -7.21 -2.42 1.56
N MET A 19 -7.17 -3.72 1.26
CA MET A 19 -5.92 -4.44 0.95
C MET A 19 -5.18 -3.85 -0.24
N LYS A 20 -5.89 -3.48 -1.31
CA LYS A 20 -5.29 -2.84 -2.49
C LYS A 20 -4.63 -1.50 -2.15
N LEU A 21 -5.26 -0.70 -1.29
CA LEU A 21 -4.66 0.55 -0.78
C LEU A 21 -3.41 0.25 0.06
N LEU A 22 -3.51 -0.71 0.99
CA LEU A 22 -2.38 -1.15 1.82
C LEU A 22 -1.19 -1.57 0.96
N PHE A 23 -1.39 -2.41 -0.06
CA PHE A 23 -0.31 -2.85 -0.94
C PHE A 23 0.29 -1.71 -1.76
N THR A 24 -0.51 -0.70 -2.11
CA THR A 24 0.01 0.51 -2.76
C THR A 24 0.90 1.32 -1.79
N MET A 25 0.53 1.39 -0.51
CA MET A 25 1.38 2.01 0.52
C MET A 25 2.66 1.21 0.76
N VAL A 26 2.59 -0.12 0.81
CA VAL A 26 3.77 -0.99 0.94
C VAL A 26 4.70 -0.79 -0.24
N ALA A 27 4.18 -0.84 -1.47
CA ALA A 27 4.97 -0.62 -2.68
C ALA A 27 5.64 0.76 -2.68
N LEU A 28 4.94 1.81 -2.21
CA LEU A 28 5.51 3.14 -2.06
C LEU A 28 6.75 3.14 -1.16
N ARG A 29 6.67 2.49 0.00
CA ARG A 29 7.80 2.38 0.93
C ARG A 29 8.96 1.59 0.34
N VAL A 30 8.66 0.47 -0.34
CA VAL A 30 9.68 -0.37 -0.97
C VAL A 30 10.40 0.40 -2.08
N VAL A 31 9.67 1.05 -2.98
CA VAL A 31 10.27 1.81 -4.09
C VAL A 31 11.08 2.98 -3.56
N LEU A 32 10.59 3.75 -2.58
CA LEU A 32 11.37 4.83 -1.98
C LEU A 32 12.69 4.33 -1.37
N ALA A 33 12.67 3.22 -0.64
CA ALA A 33 13.87 2.64 -0.07
C ALA A 33 14.86 2.11 -1.13
N GLN A 34 14.36 1.59 -2.25
CA GLN A 34 15.21 1.16 -3.38
C GLN A 34 15.90 2.35 -4.07
N GLU A 35 15.21 3.48 -4.18
CA GLU A 35 15.68 4.69 -4.86
C GLU A 35 16.52 5.61 -3.97
N GLU A 36 16.41 5.46 -2.66
CA GLU A 36 17.33 6.05 -1.68
C GLU A 36 18.74 5.42 -1.78
N GLY A 37 18.83 4.19 -2.31
CA GLY A 37 20.08 3.49 -2.61
C GLY A 37 20.86 3.01 -1.36
N PHE A 38 21.73 2.03 -1.55
CA PHE A 38 22.73 1.58 -0.55
C PHE A 38 24.00 2.47 -0.53
N GLY A 39 23.99 3.61 -1.23
CA GLY A 39 25.17 4.44 -1.50
C GLY A 39 25.66 5.31 -0.33
N ASN A 40 25.08 5.19 0.85
CA ASN A 40 25.40 6.04 2.00
C ASN A 40 26.51 5.46 2.91
N GLU A 41 27.16 4.36 2.53
CA GLU A 41 28.15 3.70 3.39
C GLU A 41 29.56 4.33 3.33
N CYS A 42 29.84 5.27 2.40
CA CYS A 42 31.20 5.82 2.28
C CYS A 42 31.34 7.19 1.58
N HIS A 43 30.30 8.02 1.52
CA HIS A 43 30.42 9.40 0.99
C HIS A 43 29.45 10.34 1.70
N ASP A 44 29.91 11.54 2.07
CA ASP A 44 29.16 12.56 2.84
C ASP A 44 27.94 13.18 2.10
N ASP A 45 27.56 12.63 0.94
CA ASP A 45 26.49 13.17 0.11
C ASP A 45 25.50 12.05 -0.26
N PRO A 46 24.26 12.07 0.26
CA PRO A 46 23.26 11.07 -0.11
C PRO A 46 22.87 11.24 -1.58
N SER A 47 23.31 10.29 -2.41
CA SER A 47 22.99 10.25 -3.84
C SER A 47 21.59 9.66 -4.05
N TYR A 48 20.54 10.47 -3.90
CA TYR A 48 19.18 10.09 -4.29
C TYR A 48 19.02 10.07 -5.82
N THR A 49 18.17 9.17 -6.34
CA THR A 49 17.82 9.20 -7.77
C THR A 49 16.85 10.34 -8.07
N GLU A 50 16.82 10.83 -9.32
CA GLU A 50 15.82 11.82 -9.77
C GLU A 50 14.37 11.30 -9.58
N LEU A 51 14.18 9.98 -9.56
CA LEU A 51 12.89 9.36 -9.25
C LEU A 51 12.52 9.51 -7.78
N TYR A 52 13.47 9.33 -6.86
CA TYR A 52 13.25 9.59 -5.44
C TYR A 52 12.79 11.03 -5.22
N ASP A 53 13.50 12.00 -5.77
CA ASP A 53 13.21 13.43 -5.61
C ASP A 53 11.82 13.80 -6.18
N ASP A 54 11.51 13.33 -7.39
CA ASP A 54 10.23 13.60 -8.03
C ASP A 54 9.07 12.92 -7.30
N LEU A 55 9.24 11.68 -6.84
CA LEU A 55 8.21 10.93 -6.13
C LEU A 55 7.95 11.51 -4.73
N THR A 56 8.99 11.86 -3.97
CA THR A 56 8.85 12.50 -2.65
C THR A 56 8.23 13.88 -2.77
N THR A 57 8.66 14.68 -3.75
CA THR A 57 8.04 15.98 -4.06
C THR A 57 6.57 15.84 -4.41
N TYR A 58 6.22 14.85 -5.24
CA TYR A 58 4.82 14.59 -5.61
C TYR A 58 4.00 14.15 -4.41
N LEU A 59 4.53 13.24 -3.57
CA LEU A 59 3.87 12.73 -2.36
C LEU A 59 3.60 13.85 -1.34
N GLY A 60 4.53 14.79 -1.18
CA GLY A 60 4.36 15.95 -0.29
C GLY A 60 3.21 16.87 -0.71
N LYS A 61 2.90 16.94 -2.01
CA LYS A 61 1.78 17.73 -2.55
C LYS A 61 0.49 16.93 -2.66
N ASN A 62 0.60 15.63 -2.90
CA ASN A 62 -0.50 14.71 -3.14
C ASN A 62 -0.35 13.49 -2.22
N PRO A 63 -0.80 13.57 -0.95
CA PRO A 63 -0.69 12.44 -0.03
C PRO A 63 -1.54 11.25 -0.50
N LEU A 64 -0.98 10.05 -0.46
CA LEU A 64 -1.66 8.81 -0.89
C LEU A 64 -2.95 8.52 -0.09
N ASN A 65 -3.00 8.92 1.18
CA ASN A 65 -4.12 8.69 2.09
C ASN A 65 -5.24 9.74 2.01
N ALA A 66 -5.06 10.85 1.29
CA ALA A 66 -6.00 11.97 1.29
C ALA A 66 -7.38 11.63 0.72
N GLY A 67 -7.49 10.63 -0.16
CA GLY A 67 -8.74 10.23 -0.82
C GLY A 67 -9.18 8.78 -0.57
N GLY A 68 -8.42 7.98 0.19
CA GLY A 68 -8.70 6.56 0.41
C GLY A 68 -8.66 5.67 -0.86
N ASP A 69 -8.30 6.25 -2.02
CA ASP A 69 -8.24 5.57 -3.31
C ASP A 69 -6.84 5.64 -3.90
N GLY A 70 -6.05 4.59 -3.63
CA GLY A 70 -4.69 4.47 -4.16
C GLY A 70 -4.64 4.25 -5.67
N GLU A 71 -5.75 3.80 -6.30
CA GLU A 71 -5.79 3.63 -7.76
C GLU A 71 -5.96 4.97 -8.46
N ALA A 72 -6.87 5.82 -7.99
CA ALA A 72 -7.00 7.18 -8.49
C ALA A 72 -5.67 7.94 -8.36
N TRP A 73 -5.01 7.82 -7.21
CA TRP A 73 -3.71 8.43 -6.97
C TRP A 73 -2.63 7.98 -7.96
N LEU A 74 -2.51 6.66 -8.20
CA LEU A 74 -1.54 6.12 -9.16
C LEU A 74 -1.85 6.53 -10.61
N ARG A 75 -3.13 6.63 -10.96
CA ARG A 75 -3.56 7.07 -12.28
C ARG A 75 -3.13 8.51 -12.56
N GLU A 76 -3.24 9.39 -11.57
CA GLU A 76 -2.76 10.77 -11.69
C GLU A 76 -1.23 10.83 -11.74
N LEU A 77 -0.53 10.04 -10.92
CA LEU A 77 0.94 9.95 -10.98
C LEU A 77 1.43 9.47 -12.36
N MET A 78 0.73 8.51 -12.97
CA MET A 78 1.04 7.98 -14.31
C MET A 78 0.78 8.99 -15.44
N ARG A 79 -0.07 10.00 -15.20
CA ARG A 79 -0.36 11.08 -16.15
C ARG A 79 0.50 12.33 -15.94
N HIS A 80 1.35 12.33 -14.93
CA HIS A 80 2.17 13.48 -14.57
C HIS A 80 3.15 13.85 -15.70
N ASP A 81 3.45 15.14 -15.85
CA ASP A 81 4.30 15.66 -16.94
C ASP A 81 5.77 15.20 -16.83
N LYS A 82 6.26 15.05 -15.60
CA LYS A 82 7.63 14.56 -15.35
C LYS A 82 7.75 13.07 -15.63
N LEU A 83 8.81 12.69 -16.36
CA LEU A 83 9.11 11.30 -16.70
C LEU A 83 9.24 10.41 -15.45
N HIS A 84 9.99 10.86 -14.44
CA HIS A 84 10.27 10.02 -13.28
C HIS A 84 9.07 9.77 -12.39
N CYS A 85 8.11 10.70 -12.33
CA CYS A 85 6.81 10.44 -11.73
C CYS A 85 6.08 9.29 -12.44
N ARG A 86 6.07 9.28 -13.79
CA ARG A 86 5.44 8.20 -14.55
C ARG A 86 6.17 6.87 -14.39
N LEU A 87 7.51 6.88 -14.36
CA LEU A 87 8.32 5.70 -14.08
C LEU A 87 8.08 5.16 -12.66
N ALA A 88 7.97 6.05 -11.67
CA ALA A 88 7.59 5.68 -10.31
C ALA A 88 6.23 4.98 -10.29
N ALA A 89 5.22 5.51 -11.00
CA ALA A 89 3.91 4.85 -11.09
C ALA A 89 4.00 3.42 -11.64
N VAL A 90 4.81 3.19 -12.68
CA VAL A 90 5.03 1.84 -13.25
C VAL A 90 5.68 0.93 -12.21
N ARG A 91 6.75 1.38 -11.55
CA ARG A 91 7.41 0.59 -10.50
C ARG A 91 6.48 0.25 -9.34
N LEU A 92 5.64 1.19 -8.91
CA LEU A 92 4.67 0.96 -7.84
C LEU A 92 3.61 -0.07 -8.23
N LEU A 93 3.18 -0.09 -9.51
CA LEU A 93 2.26 -1.10 -10.03
C LEU A 93 2.88 -2.50 -10.02
N GLU A 94 4.13 -2.62 -10.46
CA GLU A 94 4.86 -3.89 -10.49
C GLU A 94 5.12 -4.41 -9.07
N VAL A 95 5.66 -3.56 -8.19
CA VAL A 95 6.00 -3.96 -6.81
C VAL A 95 4.76 -4.38 -6.03
N ARG A 96 3.63 -3.66 -6.14
CA ARG A 96 2.42 -4.06 -5.41
C ARG A 96 1.80 -5.35 -5.93
N ASP A 97 1.93 -5.65 -7.21
CA ASP A 97 1.44 -6.89 -7.82
C ASP A 97 2.30 -8.08 -7.36
N VAL A 98 3.63 -7.93 -7.41
CA VAL A 98 4.56 -8.93 -6.88
C VAL A 98 4.34 -9.15 -5.39
N TYR A 99 4.21 -8.07 -4.60
CA TYR A 99 3.99 -8.18 -3.17
C TYR A 99 2.69 -8.95 -2.87
N ALA A 100 1.58 -8.57 -3.51
CA ALA A 100 0.29 -9.21 -3.28
C ALA A 100 0.24 -10.69 -3.72
N SER A 101 0.97 -11.05 -4.78
CA SER A 101 0.90 -12.39 -5.37
C SER A 101 1.96 -13.37 -4.87
N ARG A 102 3.09 -12.89 -4.35
CA ARG A 102 4.24 -13.74 -4.01
C ARG A 102 4.76 -13.57 -2.58
N GLU A 103 4.72 -12.36 -2.04
CA GLU A 103 5.37 -12.04 -0.76
C GLU A 103 4.38 -11.97 0.40
N PHE A 104 3.14 -11.56 0.12
CA PHE A 104 2.13 -11.38 1.16
C PHE A 104 1.55 -12.72 1.60
N ASP A 105 1.68 -13.01 2.88
CA ASP A 105 1.18 -14.25 3.45
C ASP A 105 -0.32 -14.16 3.76
N TRP A 106 -1.12 -14.58 2.78
CA TRP A 106 -2.58 -14.66 2.90
C TRP A 106 -3.04 -15.66 3.97
N GLY A 107 -2.22 -16.70 4.25
CA GLY A 107 -2.51 -17.69 5.27
C GLY A 107 -2.42 -17.07 6.67
N GLU A 108 -1.34 -16.34 6.92
CA GLU A 108 -1.12 -15.64 8.18
C GLU A 108 -2.15 -14.55 8.42
N VAL A 109 -2.54 -13.79 7.41
CA VAL A 109 -3.60 -12.76 7.56
C VAL A 109 -4.93 -13.38 7.96
N ARG A 110 -5.27 -14.53 7.38
CA ARG A 110 -6.47 -15.27 7.78
C ARG A 110 -6.35 -15.79 9.21
N ARG A 111 -5.17 -16.33 9.58
CA ARG A 111 -4.90 -16.83 10.94
C ARG A 111 -5.05 -15.72 11.97
N GLU A 112 -4.29 -14.63 11.81
CA GLU A 112 -4.30 -13.46 12.70
C GLU A 112 -5.70 -12.86 12.84
N ALA A 113 -6.43 -12.65 11.73
CA ALA A 113 -7.77 -12.08 11.79
C ALA A 113 -8.77 -12.93 12.59
N LEU A 114 -8.62 -14.26 12.60
CA LEU A 114 -9.49 -15.16 13.36
C LEU A 114 -9.05 -15.32 14.81
N GLU A 115 -7.75 -15.46 15.04
CA GLU A 115 -7.17 -15.61 16.38
C GLU A 115 -7.34 -14.33 17.21
N ASP A 116 -7.15 -13.15 16.62
CA ASP A 116 -7.33 -11.86 17.30
C ASP A 116 -8.80 -11.64 17.73
N MET A 117 -9.76 -12.02 16.88
CA MET A 117 -11.20 -11.97 17.22
C MET A 117 -11.51 -12.86 18.42
N GLU A 118 -10.94 -14.08 18.46
CA GLU A 118 -11.16 -15.02 19.55
C GLU A 118 -10.49 -14.56 20.84
N ALA A 119 -9.25 -14.08 20.77
CA ALA A 119 -8.52 -13.53 21.91
C ALA A 119 -9.26 -12.32 22.50
N THR A 120 -9.72 -11.40 21.64
CA THR A 120 -10.50 -10.24 22.03
C THR A 120 -11.81 -10.64 22.72
N ARG A 121 -12.52 -11.62 22.17
CA ARG A 121 -13.76 -12.15 22.77
C ARG A 121 -13.51 -12.69 24.17
N ILE A 122 -12.46 -13.49 24.37
CA ILE A 122 -12.11 -14.07 25.67
C ILE A 122 -11.74 -12.97 26.66
N ALA A 123 -10.89 -12.01 26.26
CA ALA A 123 -10.47 -10.91 27.11
C ALA A 123 -11.66 -10.08 27.61
N MET A 124 -12.53 -9.64 26.69
CA MET A 124 -13.69 -8.81 27.03
C MET A 124 -14.70 -9.53 27.93
N LEU A 125 -14.91 -10.84 27.73
CA LEU A 125 -15.79 -11.62 28.60
C LEU A 125 -15.20 -11.76 30.01
N ASN A 126 -13.89 -12.00 30.12
CA ASN A 126 -13.20 -12.11 31.41
C ASN A 126 -13.16 -10.79 32.19
N GLU A 127 -13.24 -9.64 31.53
CA GLU A 127 -13.33 -8.33 32.19
C GLU A 127 -14.68 -8.09 32.89
N HIS A 128 -15.73 -8.83 32.52
CA HIS A 128 -17.10 -8.62 32.98
C HIS A 128 -17.68 -9.83 33.74
N LEU A 129 -16.85 -10.83 34.05
CA LEU A 129 -17.15 -12.00 34.88
C LEU A 129 -16.43 -11.90 36.23
#